data_AF-A0A3B8J9P2-F1
#
_entry.id   AF-A0A3B8J9P2-F1
#
_cell.length_a   1.000
_cell.length_b   1.000
_cell.length_c   1.000
_cell.angle_alpha   90.00
_cell.angle_beta   90.00
_cell.angle_gamma   90.00
#
_symmetry.space_group_name_H-M   'P 1'
#
loop_
_entity.id
_entity.type
_entity.pdbx_description
1 polymer ?
#
loop_
_entity_poly.entity_id
_entity_poly.type
_entity_poly.pdbx_seq_one_letter_code
_entity_poly.pdbx_strand_id
1 'polypeptide(L)'
;MVAGALFFVSAILQTVMFLNSANNRFSDSYTSPEYYLSQAFLYWSASTYFLWAGLSRLELRENGIFFKFGLIRWAEIASYQWEGDNGDTLTVWLKQRIPFFQTRSWKISLAHKAPMERIISQQLSRGKARDKNEWRSR
;
A
#
# COMPACT_ATOMS: atom_id res chain seq x y z
N MET A 1 -7.70 6.79 4.23
CA MET A 1 -8.90 7.50 3.74
C MET A 1 -8.95 8.95 4.23
N VAL A 2 -8.90 9.21 5.55
CA VAL A 2 -8.90 10.58 6.14
C VAL A 2 -7.81 11.48 5.54
N ALA A 3 -6.56 11.01 5.49
CA ALA A 3 -5.47 11.78 4.88
C ALA A 3 -5.73 12.12 3.40
N GLY A 4 -6.26 11.18 2.61
CA GLY A 4 -6.59 11.41 1.20
C GLY A 4 -7.69 12.47 1.02
N ALA A 5 -8.70 12.47 1.89
CA ALA A 5 -9.75 13.49 1.90
C ALA A 5 -9.21 14.88 2.26
N LEU A 6 -8.31 14.97 3.25
CA LEU A 6 -7.64 16.24 3.61
C LEU A 6 -6.84 16.79 2.43
N PHE A 7 -6.02 15.97 1.78
CA PHE A 7 -5.26 16.38 0.59
C PHE A 7 -6.17 16.75 -0.58
N PHE A 8 -7.33 16.12 -0.71
CA PHE A 8 -8.31 16.47 -1.75
C PHE A 8 -8.89 17.88 -1.52
N VAL A 9 -9.26 18.20 -0.28
CA VAL A 9 -9.74 19.55 0.08
C VAL A 9 -8.63 20.58 -0.13
N SER A 10 -7.39 20.29 0.26
CA SER A 10 -6.24 21.16 0.01
C SER A 10 -5.99 21.38 -1.49
N ALA A 11 -6.12 20.33 -2.32
CA ALA A 11 -5.98 20.44 -3.78
C ALA A 11 -7.04 21.34 -4.40
N ILE A 12 -8.30 21.24 -3.94
CA ILE A 12 -9.40 22.12 -4.37
C ILE A 12 -9.09 23.56 -3.98
N LEU A 13 -8.73 23.81 -2.72
CA LEU A 13 -8.42 25.15 -2.23
C LEU A 13 -7.29 25.80 -3.04
N GLN A 14 -6.23 25.04 -3.32
CA GLN A 14 -5.10 25.50 -4.11
C GLN A 14 -5.50 25.82 -5.56
N THR A 15 -6.37 25.00 -6.16
CA THR A 15 -6.90 25.22 -7.51
C THR A 15 -7.75 26.49 -7.56
N VAL A 16 -8.60 26.72 -6.55
CA VAL A 16 -9.41 27.94 -6.42
C VAL A 16 -8.53 29.18 -6.26
N MET A 17 -7.48 29.12 -5.42
CA MET A 17 -6.54 30.23 -5.27
C MET A 17 -5.82 30.54 -6.59
N PHE A 18 -5.36 29.52 -7.31
CA PHE A 18 -4.73 29.71 -8.62
C PHE A 18 -5.66 30.40 -9.62
N LEU A 19 -6.91 29.96 -9.72
CA LEU A 19 -7.90 30.57 -10.62
C LEU A 19 -8.22 32.02 -10.24
N ASN A 20 -8.34 32.31 -8.94
CA ASN A 20 -8.56 33.68 -8.46
C ASN A 20 -7.36 34.59 -8.76
N SER A 21 -6.13 34.10 -8.52
CA SER A 21 -4.90 34.84 -8.84
C SER A 21 -4.73 35.04 -10.35
N ALA A 22 -5.09 34.06 -11.18
CA ALA A 22 -5.06 34.19 -12.63
C ALA A 22 -6.07 35.23 -13.14
N ASN A 23 -7.28 35.26 -12.55
CA ASN A 23 -8.31 36.24 -12.89
C ASN A 23 -7.88 37.68 -12.51
N ASN A 24 -7.16 37.83 -11.40
CA ASN A 24 -6.64 39.11 -10.92
C ASN A 24 -5.26 39.48 -11.53
N ARG A 25 -4.84 38.81 -12.62
CA ARG A 25 -3.55 39.00 -13.31
C ARG A 25 -2.34 38.99 -12.36
N PHE A 26 -2.22 37.96 -11.52
CA PHE A 26 -1.08 37.73 -10.61
C PHE A 26 -0.54 39.04 -10.03
N SER A 27 -1.39 39.71 -9.23
CA SER A 27 -1.24 41.12 -8.84
C SER A 27 0.02 41.46 -8.03
N ASP A 28 0.78 40.47 -7.57
CA ASP A 28 1.99 40.66 -6.78
C ASP A 28 3.25 40.09 -7.45
N SER A 29 4.34 40.87 -7.40
CA SER A 29 5.68 40.55 -7.92
C SER A 29 6.32 39.26 -7.35
N TYR A 30 5.76 38.72 -6.26
CA TYR A 30 6.24 37.51 -5.58
C TYR A 30 5.47 36.23 -5.93
N THR A 31 4.38 36.34 -6.69
CA THR A 31 3.50 35.20 -7.02
C THR A 31 3.74 34.69 -8.43
N SER A 32 4.75 33.85 -8.61
CA SER A 32 4.97 33.19 -9.90
C SER A 32 3.89 32.13 -10.15
N PRO A 33 3.28 32.10 -11.35
CA PRO A 33 2.26 31.09 -11.71
C PRO A 33 2.79 29.65 -11.62
N GLU A 34 4.08 29.47 -11.86
CA GLU A 34 4.81 28.20 -11.78
C GLU A 34 4.72 27.57 -10.37
N TYR A 35 4.81 28.37 -9.32
CA TYR A 35 4.71 27.91 -7.94
C TYR A 35 3.33 27.30 -7.65
N TYR A 36 2.26 27.98 -8.06
CA TYR A 36 0.89 27.50 -7.86
C TYR A 36 0.58 26.24 -8.68
N LEU A 37 1.07 26.17 -9.93
CA LEU A 37 0.95 24.98 -10.76
C LEU A 37 1.66 23.78 -10.13
N SER A 38 2.89 23.98 -9.64
CA SER A 38 3.67 22.94 -8.96
C SER A 38 2.97 22.43 -7.70
N GLN A 39 2.41 23.33 -6.90
CA GLN A 39 1.64 22.96 -5.71
C GLN A 39 0.37 22.21 -6.07
N ALA A 40 -0.41 22.68 -7.05
CA ALA A 40 -1.61 21.99 -7.50
C ALA A 40 -1.29 20.56 -7.93
N PHE A 41 -0.25 20.38 -8.77
CA PHE A 41 0.17 19.06 -9.21
C PHE A 41 0.57 18.13 -8.04
N LEU A 42 1.32 18.66 -7.07
CA LEU A 42 1.75 17.92 -5.88
C LEU A 42 0.56 17.49 -5.02
N TYR A 43 -0.38 18.40 -4.74
CA TYR A 43 -1.55 18.11 -3.92
C TYR A 43 -2.50 17.12 -4.59
N TRP A 44 -2.72 17.25 -5.89
CA TRP A 44 -3.50 16.28 -6.66
C TRP A 44 -2.85 14.90 -6.66
N SER A 45 -1.54 14.83 -6.93
CA SER A 45 -0.79 13.57 -6.91
C SER A 45 -0.83 12.89 -5.54
N ALA A 46 -0.64 13.66 -4.46
CA ALA A 46 -0.74 13.16 -3.09
C ALA A 46 -2.16 12.67 -2.76
N SER A 47 -3.19 13.44 -3.11
CA SER A 47 -4.58 13.07 -2.89
C SER A 47 -4.92 11.76 -3.60
N THR A 48 -4.60 11.64 -4.89
CA THR A 48 -4.81 10.43 -5.67
C THR A 48 -4.06 9.24 -5.05
N TYR A 49 -2.80 9.43 -4.65
CA TYR A 49 -2.01 8.38 -3.99
C TYR A 49 -2.67 7.88 -2.69
N PHE A 50 -3.09 8.79 -1.80
CA PHE A 50 -3.69 8.41 -0.52
C PHE A 50 -5.10 7.86 -0.65
N LEU A 51 -5.87 8.29 -1.65
CA LEU A 51 -7.16 7.70 -1.99
C LEU A 51 -6.96 6.28 -2.51
N TRP A 52 -6.05 6.08 -3.47
CA TRP A 52 -5.74 4.77 -4.03
C TRP A 52 -5.20 3.80 -2.97
N ALA A 53 -4.24 4.25 -2.15
CA ALA A 53 -3.68 3.47 -1.06
C ALA A 53 -4.71 3.16 0.04
N GLY A 54 -5.71 4.02 0.22
CA GLY A 54 -6.82 3.81 1.15
C GLY A 54 -7.90 2.86 0.63
N LEU A 55 -8.13 2.84 -0.69
CA LEU A 55 -9.07 1.94 -1.35
C LEU A 55 -8.47 0.55 -1.64
N SER A 56 -7.14 0.45 -1.66
CA SER A 56 -6.45 -0.81 -1.89
C SER A 56 -6.78 -1.83 -0.80
N ARG A 57 -7.56 -2.84 -1.17
CA ARG A 57 -7.90 -3.97 -0.30
C ARG A 57 -6.78 -5.00 -0.32
N LEU A 58 -6.69 -5.77 0.76
CA LEU A 58 -5.86 -6.97 0.80
C LEU A 58 -6.52 -8.02 -0.09
N GLU A 59 -5.87 -8.35 -1.20
CA GLU A 59 -6.35 -9.39 -2.11
C GLU A 59 -5.46 -10.62 -2.02
N LEU A 60 -6.07 -11.77 -1.76
CA LEU A 60 -5.41 -13.06 -1.88
C LEU A 60 -5.45 -13.50 -3.33
N ARG A 61 -4.29 -13.78 -3.92
CA ARG A 61 -4.16 -14.32 -5.27
C ARG A 61 -3.42 -15.65 -5.23
N GLU A 62 -3.55 -16.43 -6.30
CA GLU A 62 -2.91 -17.75 -6.41
C GLU A 62 -1.39 -17.68 -6.19
N ASN A 63 -0.76 -16.62 -6.70
CA ASN A 63 0.70 -16.44 -6.65
C ASN A 63 1.20 -15.69 -5.39
N GLY A 64 0.30 -15.11 -4.58
CA GLY A 64 0.72 -14.33 -3.42
C GLY A 64 -0.36 -13.45 -2.80
N ILE A 65 0.06 -12.60 -1.87
CA ILE A 65 -0.78 -11.58 -1.22
C ILE A 65 -0.53 -10.25 -1.95
N PHE A 66 -1.57 -9.68 -2.56
CA PHE A 66 -1.50 -8.37 -3.21
C PHE A 66 -2.03 -7.29 -2.26
N PHE A 67 -1.22 -6.25 -2.03
CA PHE A 67 -1.62 -5.14 -1.17
C PHE A 67 -0.99 -3.82 -1.62
N LYS A 68 -1.84 -2.79 -1.73
CA LYS A 68 -1.50 -1.41 -2.15
C LYS A 68 -0.83 -1.32 -3.52
N PHE A 69 0.44 -1.68 -3.60
CA PHE A 69 1.30 -1.50 -4.78
C PHE A 69 2.21 -2.70 -5.03
N GLY A 70 2.03 -3.82 -4.32
CA GLY A 70 2.94 -4.95 -4.42
C GLY A 70 2.25 -6.29 -4.26
N LEU A 71 2.67 -7.24 -5.09
CA LEU A 71 2.43 -8.65 -4.89
C LEU A 71 3.58 -9.23 -4.07
N ILE A 72 3.27 -9.74 -2.89
CA ILE A 72 4.20 -10.55 -2.11
C ILE A 72 3.98 -11.99 -2.50
N ARG A 73 4.97 -12.59 -3.16
CA ARG A 73 4.85 -13.98 -3.62
C ARG A 73 4.92 -14.92 -2.43
N TRP A 74 4.19 -16.04 -2.48
CA TRP A 74 4.25 -17.04 -1.42
C TRP A 74 5.67 -17.54 -1.14
N ALA A 75 6.50 -17.66 -2.18
CA ALA A 75 7.89 -18.09 -2.07
C ALA A 75 8.78 -17.10 -1.29
N GLU A 76 8.40 -15.82 -1.27
CA GLU A 76 9.13 -14.76 -0.57
C GLU A 76 8.76 -14.69 0.92
N ILE A 77 7.73 -15.41 1.37
CA ILE A 77 7.34 -15.41 2.77
C ILE A 77 8.19 -16.42 3.54
N ALA A 78 8.90 -15.94 4.56
CA ALA A 78 9.72 -16.75 5.45
C ALA A 78 8.88 -17.39 6.55
N SER A 79 8.09 -16.55 7.22
CA SER A 79 7.22 -16.92 8.32
C SER A 79 6.05 -15.96 8.40
N TYR A 80 5.03 -16.36 9.15
CA TYR A 80 3.88 -15.51 9.47
C TYR A 80 3.48 -15.75 10.92
N GLN A 81 2.87 -14.73 11.53
CA GLN A 81 2.35 -14.78 12.89
C GLN A 81 1.12 -13.89 12.98
N TRP A 82 0.17 -14.31 13.80
CA TRP A 82 -0.95 -13.47 14.19
C TRP A 82 -0.57 -12.73 15.48
N GLU A 83 -0.66 -11.40 15.44
CA GLU A 83 -0.32 -10.47 16.51
C GLU A 83 -1.54 -9.58 16.85
N GLY A 84 -1.46 -8.89 17.99
CA GLY A 84 -2.54 -8.06 18.54
C GLY A 84 -3.33 -8.80 19.63
N ASP A 85 -3.94 -8.06 20.56
CA ASP A 85 -4.65 -8.61 21.73
C ASP A 85 -5.77 -9.60 21.36
N ASN A 86 -6.36 -9.39 20.18
CA ASN A 86 -7.39 -10.27 19.62
C ASN A 86 -6.87 -11.20 18.52
N GLY A 87 -5.59 -11.12 18.15
CA GLY A 87 -4.99 -11.85 17.03
C GLY A 87 -5.61 -11.46 15.68
N ASP A 88 -5.92 -10.18 15.49
CA ASP A 88 -6.53 -9.60 14.29
C ASP A 88 -5.49 -9.03 13.31
N THR A 89 -4.20 -9.04 13.67
CA THR A 89 -3.15 -8.53 12.81
C THR A 89 -2.28 -9.68 12.31
N LEU A 90 -2.21 -9.88 10.99
CA LEU A 90 -1.29 -10.83 10.38
C LEU A 90 0.02 -10.12 10.06
N THR A 91 1.07 -10.51 10.76
CA THR A 91 2.44 -10.10 10.48
C THR A 91 3.13 -11.19 9.66
N VAL A 92 3.73 -10.83 8.53
CA VAL A 92 4.55 -11.72 7.71
C VAL A 92 5.98 -11.19 7.62
N TRP A 93 6.93 -12.12 7.69
CA TRP A 93 8.33 -11.84 7.45
C TRP A 93 8.72 -12.35 6.08
N LEU A 94 9.47 -11.54 5.34
CA LEU A 94 9.89 -11.83 3.98
C LEU A 94 11.34 -12.31 3.96
N LYS A 95 11.62 -13.31 3.12
CA LYS A 95 12.95 -13.76 2.70
C LYS A 95 13.57 -12.72 1.75
N GLN A 96 13.71 -11.48 2.19
CA GLN A 96 14.33 -10.43 1.37
C GLN A 96 15.84 -10.34 1.62
N ARG A 97 16.57 -10.07 0.54
CA ARG A 97 18.02 -9.80 0.54
C ARG A 97 18.35 -8.37 0.97
N ILE A 98 17.36 -7.46 0.96
CA ILE A 98 17.51 -6.02 1.20
C ILE A 98 16.92 -5.68 2.59
N PRO A 99 17.65 -4.99 3.48
CA PRO A 99 17.35 -4.94 4.91
C PRO A 99 16.18 -4.02 5.32
N PHE A 100 15.64 -3.18 4.44
CA PHE A 100 14.70 -2.13 4.86
C PHE A 100 13.22 -2.55 4.96
N PHE A 101 12.80 -3.69 4.40
CA PHE A 101 11.39 -4.10 4.36
C PHE A 101 11.18 -5.57 4.73
N GLN A 102 11.84 -6.03 5.78
CA GLN A 102 11.82 -7.44 6.20
C GLN A 102 10.46 -7.90 6.71
N THR A 103 9.60 -6.99 7.18
CA THR A 103 8.34 -7.34 7.82
C THR A 103 7.18 -6.52 7.25
N ARG A 104 6.04 -7.16 7.02
CA ARG A 104 4.79 -6.49 6.67
C ARG A 104 3.66 -6.99 7.56
N SER A 105 2.92 -6.06 8.15
CA SER A 105 1.78 -6.38 9.00
C SER A 105 0.49 -5.82 8.41
N TRP A 106 -0.57 -6.62 8.47
CA TRP A 106 -1.89 -6.26 7.97
C TRP A 106 -2.95 -6.56 9.01
N LYS A 107 -3.82 -5.57 9.26
CA LYS A 107 -5.02 -5.79 10.06
C LYS A 107 -6.06 -6.51 9.22
N ILE A 108 -6.49 -7.67 9.69
CA ILE A 108 -7.48 -8.53 9.05
C ILE A 108 -8.63 -8.73 10.05
N SER A 109 -9.86 -8.53 9.58
CA SER A 109 -11.02 -8.80 10.43
C SER A 109 -11.03 -10.27 10.87
N LEU A 110 -11.32 -10.51 12.15
CA LEU A 110 -11.39 -11.86 12.76
C LEU A 110 -12.25 -12.84 11.96
N ALA A 111 -13.33 -12.37 11.33
CA ALA A 111 -14.21 -13.17 10.47
C ALA A 111 -13.45 -13.85 9.31
N HIS A 112 -12.34 -13.25 8.87
CA HIS A 112 -11.52 -13.74 7.77
C HIS A 112 -10.27 -14.49 8.23
N LYS A 113 -10.01 -14.60 9.56
CA LYS A 113 -8.81 -15.23 10.10
C LYS A 113 -8.69 -16.70 9.70
N ALA A 114 -9.71 -17.51 10.01
CA ALA A 114 -9.72 -18.94 9.72
C ALA A 114 -9.53 -19.28 8.22
N PRO A 115 -10.27 -18.65 7.28
CA PRO A 115 -10.03 -18.91 5.86
C PRO A 115 -8.64 -18.42 5.40
N MET A 116 -8.15 -17.29 5.92
CA MET A 116 -6.81 -16.79 5.60
C MET A 116 -5.71 -17.76 6.06
N GLU A 117 -5.82 -18.27 7.28
CA GLU A 117 -4.88 -19.23 7.86
C GLU A 117 -4.83 -20.54 7.07
N ARG A 118 -5.99 -21.05 6.63
CA ARG A 118 -6.08 -22.22 5.76
C ARG A 118 -5.36 -22.00 4.43
N ILE A 119 -5.53 -20.84 3.80
CA ILE A 119 -4.89 -20.53 2.51
C ILE A 119 -3.37 -20.39 2.67
N ILE A 120 -2.92 -19.65 3.69
CA ILE A 120 -1.49 -19.41 3.93
C ILE A 120 -0.76 -20.72 4.23
N SER A 121 -1.31 -21.54 5.13
CA SER A 121 -0.71 -22.84 5.48
C SER A 121 -0.64 -23.80 4.28
N GLN A 122 -1.69 -23.84 3.45
CA GLN A 122 -1.71 -24.64 2.23
C GLN A 122 -0.67 -24.18 1.19
N GLN A 123 -0.52 -22.87 0.98
CA GLN A 123 0.43 -22.36 -0.01
C GLN A 123 1.88 -22.49 0.45
N LEU A 124 2.17 -22.26 1.74
CA LEU A 124 3.52 -22.43 2.29
C LEU A 124 3.96 -23.89 2.32
N SER A 125 3.05 -24.83 2.63
CA SER A 125 3.35 -26.27 2.56
C SER A 125 3.62 -26.74 1.13
N ARG A 126 2.82 -26.27 0.15
CA ARG A 126 3.07 -26.51 -1.28
C ARG A 126 4.42 -25.94 -1.74
N GLY A 127 4.76 -24.73 -1.33
CA GLY A 127 6.05 -24.10 -1.62
C GLY A 127 7.23 -24.92 -1.09
N LYS A 128 7.16 -25.39 0.16
CA LYS A 128 8.19 -26.25 0.77
C LYS A 128 8.34 -27.61 0.07
N ALA A 129 7.22 -28.22 -0.35
CA ALA A 129 7.25 -29.51 -1.06
C ALA A 129 7.90 -29.38 -2.45
N ARG A 130 7.65 -28.28 -3.16
CA ARG A 130 8.24 -28.00 -4.47
C ARG A 130 9.75 -27.79 -4.38
N ASP A 131 10.20 -27.00 -3.42
CA ASP A 131 11.64 -26.75 -3.16
C ASP A 131 12.36 -28.08 -2.87
N LYS A 132 11.82 -28.91 -1.95
CA LYS A 132 12.38 -30.23 -1.60
C LYS A 132 12.53 -31.18 -2.80
N ASN A 133 11.64 -31.12 -3.79
CA ASN A 133 11.70 -31.99 -4.96
C ASN A 133 12.75 -31.52 -5.98
N GLU A 134 13.03 -30.22 -6.06
CA GLU A 134 14.09 -29.64 -6.92
C GLU A 134 15.50 -30.06 -6.45
N TRP A 135 15.70 -30.27 -5.15
CA TRP A 135 16.99 -30.75 -4.60
C TRP A 135 17.22 -32.26 -4.77
N ARG A 136 16.17 -33.04 -5.09
CA ARG A 136 16.26 -34.50 -5.26
C ARG A 136 16.47 -34.95 -6.72
N SER A 137 16.33 -34.04 -7.68
CA SER A 137 16.48 -34.31 -9.11
C SER A 137 17.83 -33.84 -9.69
N ARG A 138 18.78 -33.46 -8.84
CA ARG A 138 20.18 -33.18 -9.17
C ARG A 138 21.07 -34.20 -8.47
#